data_AF-G0UX82-F1
#
_entry.id   AF-G0UX82-F1
#
_cell.length_a   1.000
_cell.length_b   1.000
_cell.length_c   1.000
_cell.angle_alpha   90.00
_cell.angle_beta   90.00
_cell.angle_gamma   90.00
#
_symmetry.space_group_name_H-M   'P 1'
#
loop_
_entity.id
_entity.type
_entity.pdbx_description
1 polymer ?
#
loop_
_entity_poly.entity_id
_entity_poly.type
_entity_poly.pdbx_seq_one_letter_code
_entity_poly.pdbx_strand_id
1 'polypeptide(L)'
;MKSCPSSARINALQQPSGVIAAHCPSMLSTLLRTLPCLILMHLIGNTSGPLTMLRVSRLALAIGSYALFMKEQKDNPALKGLPVGKRGQMTAKLYHELSPADRADLDRRAKAMPSATRKGSVKAKVKAKSPSNTSRNANKRPPSKYIQFVKANMSKYSQLPHRDRLVAIAKLWKQQKQATK
;
A
#
# COMPACT_ATOMS: atom_id res chain seq x y z
N MET A 1 42.19 -9.42 -17.16
CA MET A 1 42.51 -9.65 -15.73
C MET A 1 43.06 -8.35 -15.16
N LYS A 2 42.28 -7.66 -14.31
CA LYS A 2 42.75 -6.51 -13.52
C LYS A 2 42.10 -6.61 -12.14
N SER A 3 42.93 -6.67 -11.11
CA SER A 3 42.63 -6.96 -9.71
C SER A 3 42.23 -5.70 -8.93
N CYS A 4 41.27 -5.86 -7.99
CA CYS A 4 41.00 -5.23 -6.66
C CYS A 4 41.64 -3.86 -6.27
N PRO A 5 40.99 -3.01 -5.43
CA PRO A 5 40.67 -3.33 -4.01
C PRO A 5 39.26 -2.85 -3.51
N SER A 6 38.60 -3.62 -2.63
CA SER A 6 38.53 -3.45 -1.17
C SER A 6 38.15 -2.03 -0.69
N SER A 7 36.86 -1.84 -0.35
CA SER A 7 36.38 -0.67 0.41
C SER A 7 35.57 -1.17 1.62
N ALA A 8 36.30 -1.66 2.62
CA ALA A 8 35.85 -1.71 3.99
C ALA A 8 36.58 -0.60 4.78
N ARG A 9 35.86 0.04 5.69
CA ARG A 9 36.27 1.09 6.64
C ARG A 9 36.54 2.47 6.04
N ILE A 10 35.78 3.46 6.50
CA ILE A 10 36.23 4.58 7.33
C ILE A 10 35.00 5.46 7.65
N ASN A 11 34.59 5.47 8.92
CA ASN A 11 34.33 6.69 9.68
C ASN A 11 34.03 6.31 11.14
N ALA A 12 35.12 6.03 11.84
CA ALA A 12 35.24 6.23 13.27
C ALA A 12 36.21 7.41 13.46
N LEU A 13 35.67 8.55 13.89
CA LEU A 13 36.37 9.60 14.64
C LEU A 13 35.36 10.04 15.72
N GLN A 14 35.57 9.84 17.03
CA GLN A 14 36.63 10.44 17.88
C GLN A 14 36.37 11.97 17.94
N GLN A 15 35.93 12.68 19.00
CA GLN A 15 36.04 12.67 20.49
C GLN A 15 35.16 13.84 21.03
N PRO A 16 35.22 14.36 22.29
CA PRO A 16 35.64 13.84 23.62
C PRO A 16 34.64 14.10 24.78
N SER A 17 34.86 13.37 25.87
CA SER A 17 34.88 13.72 27.30
C SER A 17 34.25 15.03 27.84
N GLY A 18 33.39 14.85 28.85
CA GLY A 18 33.06 15.80 29.94
C GLY A 18 31.99 15.14 30.83
N VAL A 19 32.32 14.44 31.92
CA VAL A 19 32.41 14.94 33.31
C VAL A 19 31.45 16.15 33.50
N ILE A 20 30.38 16.05 34.28
CA ILE A 20 30.35 16.43 35.72
C ILE A 20 28.95 16.11 36.29
N ALA A 21 28.94 15.80 37.60
CA ALA A 21 27.88 15.96 38.60
C ALA A 21 26.79 14.89 38.75
N ALA A 22 27.02 14.08 39.78
CA ALA A 22 26.03 13.48 40.64
C ALA A 22 24.99 14.50 41.16
N HIS A 23 23.72 14.08 41.23
CA HIS A 23 22.83 14.53 42.29
C HIS A 23 21.74 13.48 42.56
N CYS A 24 21.92 12.74 43.65
CA CYS A 24 20.84 12.03 44.35
C CYS A 24 20.17 12.99 45.32
N PRO A 25 18.84 12.91 45.44
CA PRO A 25 18.22 12.74 46.76
C PRO A 25 17.14 11.63 46.68
N SER A 26 17.12 10.55 47.48
CA SER A 26 16.81 10.49 48.93
C SER A 26 15.64 11.41 49.27
N MET A 27 14.46 11.06 49.77
CA MET A 27 14.01 10.00 50.67
C MET A 27 12.50 10.29 50.90
N LEU A 28 11.74 9.28 51.32
CA LEU A 28 10.55 9.33 52.19
C LEU A 28 9.44 10.38 51.98
N SER A 29 8.22 9.90 51.69
CA SER A 29 7.02 10.15 52.53
C SER A 29 5.85 9.33 51.98
N THR A 30 5.42 8.22 52.57
CA THR A 30 4.60 8.09 53.79
C THR A 30 3.16 8.62 53.62
N LEU A 31 2.23 7.70 53.90
CA LEU A 31 0.81 7.87 54.28
C LEU A 31 -0.23 7.99 53.14
N LEU A 32 -1.15 7.02 52.99
CA LEU A 32 -2.31 6.67 53.85
C LEU A 32 -3.55 7.48 53.44
N ARG A 33 -4.70 6.78 53.44
CA ARG A 33 -6.11 7.24 53.42
C ARG A 33 -6.83 7.09 52.08
N THR A 34 -7.59 6.00 51.88
CA THR A 34 -8.99 5.79 52.30
C THR A 34 -9.99 6.75 51.62
N LEU A 35 -10.76 6.17 50.71
CA LEU A 35 -12.18 6.42 50.35
C LEU A 35 -13.05 6.95 51.52
N PRO A 36 -14.33 7.38 51.32
CA PRO A 36 -15.11 7.77 50.12
C PRO A 36 -15.94 9.07 50.33
N CYS A 37 -16.56 9.65 49.29
CA CYS A 37 -17.81 10.41 49.51
C CYS A 37 -18.68 10.51 48.24
N LEU A 38 -19.77 9.74 48.30
CA LEU A 38 -20.98 9.83 47.51
C LEU A 38 -21.66 11.19 47.70
N ILE A 39 -21.45 12.17 46.82
CA ILE A 39 -22.43 13.24 46.57
C ILE A 39 -22.26 13.73 45.13
N LEU A 40 -23.14 13.31 44.20
CA LEU A 40 -23.86 14.24 43.31
C LEU A 40 -25.00 13.52 42.57
N MET A 41 -26.22 13.66 43.11
CA MET A 41 -27.46 14.03 42.41
C MET A 41 -27.57 13.59 40.93
N HIS A 42 -28.33 12.54 40.59
CA HIS A 42 -29.71 12.69 40.10
C HIS A 42 -30.09 14.13 39.71
N LEU A 43 -30.14 14.47 38.41
CA LEU A 43 -31.37 14.77 37.65
C LEU A 43 -31.09 15.50 36.31
N ILE A 44 -31.93 15.17 35.32
CA ILE A 44 -32.30 15.95 34.12
C ILE A 44 -31.35 15.91 32.90
N GLY A 45 -31.91 15.53 31.75
CA GLY A 45 -31.37 16.01 30.47
C GLY A 45 -31.62 15.10 29.27
N ASN A 46 -32.88 15.05 28.81
CA ASN A 46 -33.24 14.58 27.49
C ASN A 46 -32.37 15.29 26.43
N THR A 47 -31.43 14.59 25.79
CA THR A 47 -30.62 15.12 24.69
C THR A 47 -30.86 14.30 23.45
N SER A 48 -31.84 14.74 22.64
CA SER A 48 -31.93 14.40 21.22
C SER A 48 -30.72 15.01 20.50
N GLY A 49 -29.58 14.33 20.61
CA GLY A 49 -28.37 14.72 19.87
C GLY A 49 -28.61 14.58 18.37
N PRO A 50 -28.25 15.58 17.54
CA PRO A 50 -28.28 15.43 16.09
C PRO A 50 -27.38 14.26 15.70
N LEU A 51 -27.88 13.37 14.85
CA LEU A 51 -27.14 12.26 14.26
C LEU A 51 -25.83 12.80 13.67
N THR A 52 -24.75 12.70 14.43
CA THR A 52 -23.43 13.17 14.03
C THR A 52 -23.00 12.36 12.83
N MET A 53 -23.04 12.97 11.64
CA MET A 53 -22.33 12.44 10.47
C MET A 53 -20.85 12.33 10.84
N LEU A 54 -20.39 11.12 11.14
CA LEU A 54 -18.98 10.81 11.34
C LEU A 54 -18.24 11.09 10.03
N ARG A 55 -17.68 12.30 9.90
CA ARG A 55 -16.72 12.63 8.85
C ARG A 55 -15.47 11.80 9.09
N VAL A 56 -15.35 10.70 8.34
CA VAL A 56 -14.11 9.93 8.29
C VAL A 56 -13.07 10.77 7.54
N SER A 57 -12.36 11.62 8.28
CA SER A 57 -11.19 12.32 7.79
C SER A 57 -10.17 11.28 7.32
N ARG A 58 -9.73 11.37 6.07
CA ARG A 58 -8.68 10.50 5.53
C ARG A 58 -7.37 10.89 6.20
N LEU A 59 -7.08 10.28 7.36
CA LEU A 59 -5.80 10.42 8.00
C LEU A 59 -4.72 9.92 7.03
N ALA A 60 -3.81 10.81 6.65
CA ALA A 60 -2.65 10.43 5.89
C ALA A 60 -1.78 9.57 6.80
N LEU A 61 -1.84 8.24 6.62
CA LEU A 61 -1.04 7.31 7.42
C LEU A 61 0.43 7.70 7.28
N ALA A 62 1.06 8.03 8.40
CA ALA A 62 2.50 8.28 8.47
C ALA A 62 3.26 7.08 7.86
N ILE A 63 4.39 7.38 7.20
CA ILE A 63 5.25 6.34 6.64
C ILE A 63 5.85 5.54 7.81
N GLY A 64 5.77 4.21 7.76
CA GLY A 64 6.41 3.36 8.77
C GLY A 64 7.94 3.29 8.57
N SER A 65 8.69 2.99 9.62
CA SER A 65 10.16 2.83 9.59
C SER A 65 10.65 1.88 8.52
N TYR A 66 10.00 0.72 8.36
CA TYR A 66 10.38 -0.24 7.32
C TYR A 66 10.21 0.32 5.89
N ALA A 67 9.14 1.08 5.65
CA ALA A 67 8.92 1.70 4.35
C ALA A 67 9.95 2.79 4.04
N LEU A 68 10.37 3.55 5.06
CA LEU A 68 11.47 4.49 4.95
C LEU A 68 12.79 3.77 4.64
N PHE A 69 13.09 2.68 5.35
CA PHE A 69 14.27 1.86 5.12
C PHE A 69 14.33 1.30 3.69
N MET A 70 13.21 0.79 3.16
CA MET A 70 13.14 0.34 1.76
C MET A 70 13.44 1.46 0.75
N LYS A 71 13.02 2.69 1.04
CA LYS A 71 13.29 3.86 0.21
C LYS A 71 14.78 4.23 0.24
N GLU A 72 15.43 4.13 1.40
CA GLU A 72 16.86 4.37 1.58
C GLU A 72 17.72 3.29 0.89
N GLN A 73 17.30 2.03 0.95
CA GLN A 73 18.04 0.90 0.38
C GLN A 73 17.80 0.68 -1.12
N LYS A 74 17.00 1.53 -1.79
CA LYS A 74 16.65 1.34 -3.22
C LYS A 74 17.88 1.34 -4.14
N ASP A 75 18.94 2.05 -3.75
CA ASP A 75 20.16 2.24 -4.52
C ASP A 75 21.32 1.33 -4.13
N ASN A 76 21.13 0.46 -3.14
CA ASN A 76 22.15 -0.47 -2.68
C ASN A 76 22.55 -1.45 -3.81
N PRO A 77 23.85 -1.53 -4.19
CA PRO A 77 24.31 -2.40 -5.27
C PRO A 77 24.02 -3.88 -5.01
N ALA A 78 24.01 -4.30 -3.74
CA ALA A 78 23.67 -5.67 -3.34
C ALA A 78 22.22 -6.06 -3.70
N LEU A 79 21.33 -5.08 -3.92
CA LEU A 79 19.94 -5.30 -4.28
C LEU A 79 19.65 -5.02 -5.76
N LYS A 80 20.54 -4.35 -6.51
CA LYS A 80 20.34 -4.02 -7.93
C LYS A 80 20.50 -5.21 -8.86
N GLY A 81 21.31 -6.21 -8.48
CA GLY A 81 21.51 -7.42 -9.27
C GLY A 81 20.42 -8.49 -9.09
N LEU A 82 19.50 -8.33 -8.13
CA LEU A 82 18.49 -9.33 -7.82
C LEU A 82 17.17 -9.08 -8.56
N PRO A 83 16.43 -10.14 -8.91
CA PRO A 83 15.10 -10.00 -9.47
C PRO A 83 14.18 -9.27 -8.49
N VAL A 84 13.27 -8.43 -9.00
CA VAL A 84 12.41 -7.53 -8.21
C VAL A 84 11.69 -8.26 -7.07
N GLY A 85 11.21 -9.49 -7.30
CA GLY A 85 10.54 -10.29 -6.27
C GLY A 85 11.43 -10.73 -5.10
N LYS A 86 12.75 -10.89 -5.30
CA LYS A 86 13.70 -11.27 -4.26
C LYS A 86 14.27 -10.08 -3.50
N ARG A 87 14.24 -8.88 -4.08
CA ARG A 87 14.73 -7.65 -3.45
C ARG A 87 14.02 -7.37 -2.13
N GLY A 88 12.68 -7.45 -2.11
CA GLY A 88 11.90 -7.23 -0.89
C GLY A 88 12.23 -8.22 0.22
N GLN A 89 12.49 -9.49 -0.12
CA GLN A 89 12.88 -10.51 0.87
C GLN A 89 14.24 -10.20 1.48
N MET A 90 15.22 -9.77 0.68
CA MET A 90 16.55 -9.40 1.18
C MET A 90 16.51 -8.11 2.01
N THR A 91 15.74 -7.11 1.59
CA THR A 91 15.57 -5.88 2.37
C THR A 91 14.89 -6.15 3.71
N ALA A 92 13.92 -7.08 3.78
CA ALA A 92 13.32 -7.49 5.04
C ALA A 92 14.35 -8.11 5.99
N LYS A 93 15.23 -8.99 5.48
CA LYS A 93 16.30 -9.60 6.29
C LYS A 93 17.25 -8.55 6.86
N LEU A 94 17.74 -7.65 6.00
CA LEU A 94 18.59 -6.53 6.42
C LEU A 94 17.91 -5.68 7.50
N TYR A 95 16.61 -5.41 7.37
CA TYR A 95 15.86 -4.65 8.37
C TYR A 95 15.82 -5.34 9.75
N HIS A 96 15.68 -6.68 9.77
CA HIS A 96 15.68 -7.43 11.02
C HIS A 96 17.08 -7.52 11.66
N GLU A 97 18.14 -7.43 10.85
CA GLU A 97 19.53 -7.42 11.31
C GLU A 97 19.95 -6.07 11.92
N LEU A 98 19.19 -4.98 11.70
CA LEU A 98 19.48 -3.68 12.33
C LEU A 98 19.43 -3.78 13.85
N SER A 99 20.31 -3.02 14.52
CA SER A 99 20.27 -2.86 15.96
C SER A 99 18.97 -2.14 16.40
N PRO A 100 18.50 -2.35 17.64
CA PRO A 100 17.32 -1.65 18.16
C PRO A 100 17.48 -0.13 18.15
N ALA A 101 18.70 0.39 18.34
CA ALA A 101 19.01 1.82 18.31
C ALA A 101 18.78 2.39 16.90
N ASP A 102 19.31 1.73 15.88
CA ASP A 102 19.15 2.16 14.48
C ASP A 102 17.67 2.14 14.04
N ARG A 103 16.90 1.17 14.55
CA ARG A 103 15.45 1.11 14.31
C ARG A 103 14.72 2.28 14.97
N ALA A 104 15.09 2.67 16.19
CA ALA A 104 14.49 3.81 16.87
C ALA A 104 14.79 5.13 16.12
N ASP A 105 16.00 5.27 15.57
CA ASP A 105 16.36 6.41 14.72
C ASP A 105 15.59 6.42 13.40
N LEU A 106 15.39 5.27 12.77
CA LEU A 106 14.51 5.13 11.61
C LEU A 106 13.06 5.51 11.92
N ASP A 107 12.53 5.08 13.07
CA ASP A 107 11.17 5.44 13.51
C ASP A 107 11.03 6.95 13.73
N ARG A 108 12.03 7.58 14.36
CA ARG A 108 12.05 9.04 14.56
C ARG A 108 12.01 9.77 13.22
N ARG A 109 12.83 9.36 12.26
CA ARG A 109 12.86 9.95 10.91
C ARG A 109 11.58 9.69 10.12
N ALA A 110 11.00 8.49 10.25
CA ALA A 110 9.77 8.12 9.57
C ALA A 110 8.56 8.94 10.06
N LYS A 111 8.47 9.19 11.37
CA LYS A 111 7.44 10.05 11.97
C LYS A 111 7.56 11.51 11.53
N ALA A 112 8.78 12.00 11.29
CA ALA A 112 9.02 13.36 10.79
C ALA A 112 8.69 13.53 9.30
N MET A 113 8.52 12.44 8.54
CA MET A 113 8.29 12.51 7.10
C MET A 113 6.80 12.76 6.79
N PRO A 114 6.45 13.80 6.01
CA PRO A 114 5.07 14.06 5.64
C PRO A 114 4.52 12.93 4.77
N SER A 115 3.33 12.42 5.12
CA SER A 115 2.66 11.37 4.36
C SER A 115 2.10 11.92 3.06
N ALA A 116 2.46 11.29 1.94
CA ALA A 116 1.90 11.64 0.64
C ALA A 116 0.41 11.26 0.59
N THR A 117 -0.46 12.27 0.59
CA THR A 117 -1.90 12.05 0.41
C THR A 117 -2.15 11.42 -0.96
N ARG A 118 -2.75 10.23 -0.98
CA ARG A 118 -3.10 9.51 -2.22
C ARG A 118 -4.17 10.28 -3.00
N LYS A 119 -3.76 11.18 -3.88
CA LYS A 119 -4.64 11.83 -4.86
C LYS A 119 -4.88 10.88 -6.04
N GLY A 120 -5.93 10.07 -5.98
CA GLY A 120 -6.45 9.35 -7.15
C GLY A 120 -6.69 7.86 -6.97
N SER A 121 -7.73 7.47 -6.23
CA SER A 121 -8.15 6.06 -6.11
C SER A 121 -9.35 5.66 -6.98
N VAL A 122 -9.93 6.57 -7.77
CA VAL A 122 -11.14 6.25 -8.57
C VAL A 122 -10.80 5.30 -9.73
N LYS A 123 -9.67 5.51 -10.43
CA LYS A 123 -9.27 4.66 -11.57
C LYS A 123 -8.67 3.30 -11.15
N ALA A 124 -8.14 3.18 -9.92
CA ALA A 124 -7.53 1.94 -9.44
C ALA A 124 -8.57 0.85 -9.08
N LYS A 125 -9.75 1.24 -8.58
CA LYS A 125 -10.85 0.29 -8.29
C LYS A 125 -11.39 -0.42 -9.53
N VAL A 126 -11.34 0.23 -10.69
CA VAL A 126 -11.83 -0.37 -11.96
C VAL A 126 -10.87 -1.45 -12.46
N LYS A 127 -9.55 -1.30 -12.28
CA LYS A 127 -8.56 -2.31 -12.67
C LYS A 127 -8.41 -3.47 -11.69
N ALA A 128 -8.56 -3.22 -10.37
CA ALA A 128 -8.42 -4.28 -9.36
C ALA A 128 -9.55 -5.33 -9.38
N LYS A 129 -10.71 -5.02 -9.99
CA LYS A 129 -11.82 -5.97 -10.21
C LYS A 129 -11.71 -6.78 -11.50
N SER A 130 -10.72 -6.51 -12.35
CA SER A 130 -10.47 -7.36 -13.52
C SER A 130 -9.41 -8.38 -13.10
N PRO A 131 -9.78 -9.61 -12.71
CA PRO A 131 -8.80 -10.65 -12.44
C PRO A 131 -7.91 -10.79 -13.68
N SER A 132 -6.60 -10.83 -13.44
CA SER A 132 -5.60 -11.07 -14.48
C SER A 132 -6.08 -12.18 -15.40
N ASN A 133 -6.13 -11.91 -16.71
CA ASN A 133 -6.62 -12.78 -17.79
C ASN A 133 -5.93 -14.17 -17.90
N THR A 134 -5.18 -14.60 -16.90
CA THR A 134 -4.35 -15.81 -16.86
C THR A 134 -4.88 -16.86 -15.86
N SER A 135 -5.83 -16.52 -14.99
CA SER A 135 -6.61 -17.55 -14.26
C SER A 135 -7.67 -18.10 -15.21
N ARG A 136 -7.28 -19.17 -15.91
CA ARG A 136 -7.96 -19.77 -17.05
C ARG A 136 -9.39 -20.21 -16.69
N ASN A 137 -10.34 -19.78 -17.53
CA ASN A 137 -11.65 -20.40 -17.79
C ASN A 137 -12.76 -20.48 -16.71
N ALA A 138 -12.54 -20.10 -15.46
CA ALA A 138 -13.54 -20.45 -14.43
C ALA A 138 -14.91 -19.73 -14.52
N ASN A 139 -15.03 -18.54 -15.13
CA ASN A 139 -16.29 -17.77 -15.10
C ASN A 139 -16.54 -16.92 -16.35
N LYS A 140 -16.21 -17.42 -17.56
CA LYS A 140 -16.62 -16.74 -18.80
C LYS A 140 -18.07 -17.10 -19.08
N ARG A 141 -18.95 -16.09 -19.09
CA ARG A 141 -20.35 -16.27 -19.53
C ARG A 141 -20.36 -16.99 -20.88
N PRO A 142 -21.28 -17.94 -21.12
CA PRO A 142 -21.38 -18.60 -22.42
C PRO A 142 -21.59 -17.54 -23.51
N PRO A 143 -20.94 -17.69 -24.68
CA PRO A 143 -21.05 -16.71 -25.75
C PRO A 143 -22.50 -16.65 -26.25
N SER A 144 -23.04 -15.43 -26.37
CA SER A 144 -24.38 -15.23 -26.93
C SER A 144 -24.43 -15.69 -28.40
N LYS A 145 -25.64 -15.97 -28.92
CA LYS A 145 -25.85 -16.37 -30.33
C LYS A 145 -25.18 -15.41 -31.31
N TYR A 146 -25.26 -14.10 -31.04
CA TYR A 146 -24.60 -13.09 -31.86
C TYR A 146 -23.07 -13.21 -31.83
N ILE A 147 -22.46 -13.47 -30.66
CA ILE A 147 -21.00 -13.64 -30.56
C ILE A 147 -20.54 -14.88 -31.32
N GLN A 148 -21.30 -15.98 -31.27
CA GLN A 148 -21.02 -17.18 -32.07
C GLN A 148 -21.11 -16.87 -33.57
N PHE A 149 -22.15 -16.13 -33.98
CA PHE A 149 -22.32 -15.68 -35.37
C PHE A 149 -21.18 -14.79 -35.85
N VAL A 150 -20.74 -13.84 -35.02
CA VAL A 150 -19.60 -12.96 -35.34
C VAL A 150 -18.36 -13.82 -35.54
N LYS A 151 -18.04 -14.71 -34.59
CA LYS A 151 -16.87 -15.60 -34.67
C LYS A 151 -16.87 -16.43 -35.96
N ALA A 152 -18.02 -16.96 -36.37
CA ALA A 152 -18.15 -17.76 -37.59
C ALA A 152 -17.99 -16.95 -38.90
N ASN A 153 -18.36 -15.66 -38.91
CA ASN A 153 -18.30 -14.82 -40.11
C ASN A 153 -17.08 -13.90 -40.18
N MET A 154 -16.27 -13.79 -39.12
CA MET A 154 -15.08 -12.94 -39.08
C MET A 154 -14.07 -13.23 -40.21
N SER A 155 -13.88 -14.50 -40.58
CA SER A 155 -12.93 -14.91 -41.62
C SER A 155 -13.37 -14.48 -43.02
N LYS A 156 -14.68 -14.37 -43.28
CA LYS A 156 -15.23 -13.98 -44.60
C LYS A 156 -14.90 -12.54 -44.99
N TYR A 157 -14.69 -11.68 -44.00
CA TYR A 157 -14.36 -10.28 -44.19
C TYR A 157 -12.88 -9.99 -43.90
N SER A 158 -12.00 -10.99 -43.92
CA SER A 158 -10.57 -10.85 -43.53
C SER A 158 -9.84 -9.72 -44.24
N GLN A 159 -10.27 -9.38 -45.46
CA GLN A 159 -9.73 -8.31 -46.30
C GLN A 159 -10.02 -6.89 -45.79
N LEU A 160 -11.02 -6.71 -44.92
CA LEU A 160 -11.38 -5.42 -44.36
C LEU A 160 -10.67 -5.16 -43.01
N PRO A 161 -10.40 -3.89 -42.64
CA PRO A 161 -9.89 -3.56 -41.33
C PRO A 161 -10.90 -3.98 -40.24
N HIS A 162 -10.39 -4.29 -39.03
CA HIS A 162 -11.17 -4.98 -37.99
C HIS A 162 -12.52 -4.33 -37.65
N ARG A 163 -12.58 -3.00 -37.60
CA ARG A 163 -13.81 -2.24 -37.33
C ARG A 163 -14.87 -2.51 -38.41
N ASP A 164 -14.48 -2.46 -39.68
CA ASP A 164 -15.41 -2.58 -40.80
C ASP A 164 -15.92 -4.00 -40.96
N ARG A 165 -15.11 -5.01 -40.60
CA ARG A 165 -15.56 -6.41 -40.48
C ARG A 165 -16.73 -6.53 -39.52
N LEU A 166 -16.65 -5.91 -38.34
CA LEU A 166 -17.73 -5.96 -37.34
C LEU A 166 -18.99 -5.25 -37.84
N VAL A 167 -18.85 -4.13 -38.56
CA VAL A 167 -19.98 -3.40 -39.14
C VAL A 167 -20.70 -4.26 -40.19
N ALA A 168 -19.95 -4.87 -41.10
CA ALA A 168 -20.51 -5.75 -42.14
C ALA A 168 -21.25 -6.96 -41.53
N ILE A 169 -20.64 -7.62 -40.55
CA ILE A 169 -21.24 -8.74 -39.83
C ILE A 169 -22.49 -8.31 -39.05
N ALA A 170 -22.48 -7.14 -38.40
CA ALA A 170 -23.65 -6.60 -37.71
C ALA A 170 -24.80 -6.31 -38.68
N LYS A 171 -24.51 -5.79 -39.88
CA LYS A 171 -25.51 -5.57 -40.94
C LYS A 171 -26.11 -6.90 -41.40
N LEU A 172 -25.28 -7.90 -41.67
CA LEU A 172 -25.72 -9.24 -42.06
C LEU A 172 -26.63 -9.90 -40.99
N TRP A 173 -26.25 -9.79 -39.72
CA TRP A 173 -27.07 -10.33 -38.61
C TRP A 173 -28.46 -9.67 -38.54
N LYS A 174 -28.53 -8.35 -38.73
CA LYS A 174 -29.81 -7.62 -38.75
C LYS A 174 -30.71 -8.09 -39.88
N GLN A 175 -30.15 -8.29 -41.08
CA GLN A 175 -30.89 -8.78 -42.25
C GLN A 175 -31.47 -10.17 -42.00
N GLN A 176 -30.68 -11.09 -41.44
CA GLN A 176 -31.17 -12.43 -41.10
C GLN A 176 -32.32 -12.37 -40.08
N LYS A 177 -32.21 -11.54 -39.04
CA LYS A 177 -33.27 -11.39 -38.04
C LYS A 177 -34.57 -10.80 -38.57
N GLN A 178 -34.53 -10.03 -39.66
CA GLN A 178 -35.70 -9.44 -40.30
C GLN A 178 -36.40 -10.44 -41.23
N ALA A 179 -35.65 -11.31 -41.91
CA ALA A 179 -36.20 -12.33 -42.80
C ALA A 179 -36.85 -13.53 -42.08
N THR A 180 -36.53 -13.76 -40.81
CA THR A 180 -37.11 -14.83 -39.98
C THR A 180 -38.31 -14.35 -39.14
N LYS A 181 -38.72 -13.09 -39.29
CA LYS A 181 -39.96 -12.57 -38.69
C LYS A 181 -41.08 -12.66 -39.71
#